data_AF-A0A447T557-F1
#
_entry.id   AF-A0A447T557-F1
#
_cell.length_a   1.000
_cell.length_b   1.000
_cell.length_c   1.000
_cell.angle_alpha   90.00
_cell.angle_beta   90.00
_cell.angle_gamma   90.00
#
_symmetry.space_group_name_H-M   'P 1'
#
loop_
_entity.id
_entity.type
_entity.pdbx_description
1 polymer ?
#
loop_
_entity_poly.entity_id
_entity_poly.type
_entity_poly.pdbx_seq_one_letter_code
_entity_poly.pdbx_strand_id
1 'polypeptide(L)' 'MKTLIIVAHPDLARSRVNRRWTEALARHPERYAVHSLYDAYPDERIDVAREQALLEAHSRIVLQFPFYWFSSPRC' A
#
# COMPACT_ATOMS: atom_id res chain seq x y z
N MET A 1 -2.19 18.20 -2.14
CA MET A 1 -2.16 16.95 -2.94
C MET A 1 -1.39 15.91 -2.15
N LYS A 2 -1.97 14.74 -1.88
CA LYS A 2 -1.33 13.68 -1.09
C LYS A 2 -0.60 12.72 -2.01
N THR A 3 0.46 12.07 -1.52
CA THR A 3 1.04 10.90 -2.19
C THR A 3 0.28 9.66 -1.74
N LEU A 4 -0.11 8.81 -2.68
CA LEU A 4 -0.68 7.49 -2.40
C LEU A 4 0.44 6.47 -2.23
N ILE A 5 0.43 5.74 -1.13
CA ILE A 5 1.37 4.66 -0.83
C ILE A 5 0.56 3.37 -0.81
N ILE A 6 0.74 2.56 -1.84
CA ILE A 6 0.15 1.22 -1.95
C ILE A 6 1.13 0.24 -1.32
N VAL A 7 0.73 -0.37 -0.21
CA VAL A 7 1.51 -1.35 0.53
C VAL A 7 1.02 -2.74 0.18
N ALA A 8 1.85 -3.50 -0.53
CA ALA A 8 1.61 -4.91 -0.82
C ALA A 8 2.54 -5.76 0.06
N HIS A 9 2.07 -6.15 1.25
CA HIS A 9 2.82 -7.01 2.16
C HIS A 9 1.90 -8.08 2.78
N PRO A 10 2.11 -9.38 2.50
CA PRO A 10 1.20 -10.45 2.94
C PRO A 10 1.00 -10.53 4.46
N ASP A 11 2.07 -10.28 5.23
CA ASP A 11 2.02 -10.23 6.69
C ASP A 11 2.70 -8.96 7.21
N LEU A 12 2.01 -7.83 7.08
CA LEU A 12 2.55 -6.53 7.48
C LEU A 12 2.82 -6.48 9.00
N ALA A 13 2.00 -7.15 9.80
CA ALA A 13 2.11 -7.17 11.26
C ALA A 13 3.46 -7.75 11.72
N ARG A 14 3.94 -8.82 11.07
CA ARG A 14 5.26 -9.43 11.36
C ARG A 14 6.42 -8.76 10.63
N SER A 15 6.15 -7.83 9.72
CA SER A 15 7.19 -7.11 8.98
C SER A 15 7.99 -6.19 9.91
N ARG A 16 9.33 -6.17 9.73
CA ARG A 16 10.21 -5.25 10.49
C ARG A 16 10.36 -3.90 9.82
N VAL A 17 10.57 -3.90 8.49
CA VAL A 17 10.89 -2.70 7.71
C VAL A 17 9.61 -2.03 7.22
N ASN A 18 8.79 -2.76 6.45
CA ASN A 18 7.58 -2.20 5.87
C ASN A 18 6.61 -1.69 6.94
N ARG A 19 6.47 -2.41 8.06
CA ARG A 19 5.65 -1.96 9.19
C ARG A 19 6.09 -0.59 9.72
N ARG A 20 7.39 -0.41 9.98
CA ARG A 20 7.93 0.86 10.49
C ARG A 20 7.75 2.01 9.49
N TRP A 21 7.92 1.75 8.20
CA TRP A 21 7.67 2.75 7.17
C TRP A 21 6.21 3.15 7.12
N THR A 22 5.30 2.18 7.09
CA THR A 22 3.85 2.40 7.11
C THR A 22 3.42 3.18 8.35
N GLU A 23 3.90 2.80 9.54
CA GLU A 23 3.64 3.52 10.80
C GLU A 23 4.16 4.95 10.79
N ALA A 24 5.34 5.21 10.19
CA ALA A 24 5.89 6.54 10.09
C ALA A 24 5.09 7.42 9.11
N LEU A 25 4.68 6.86 7.96
CA LEU A 25 3.85 7.55 6.96
C LEU A 25 2.46 7.89 7.52
N ALA A 26 1.87 6.98 8.29
CA ALA A 26 0.56 7.16 8.92
C ALA A 26 0.51 8.34 9.91
N ARG A 27 1.67 8.80 10.43
CA ARG A 27 1.74 9.99 11.30
C ARG A 27 1.56 11.31 10.55
N HIS A 28 1.58 11.28 9.22
CA HIS A 28 1.44 12.47 8.36
C HIS A 28 0.27 12.30 7.36
N PRO A 29 -0.97 12.11 7.85
CA PRO A 29 -2.13 11.85 6.99
C PRO A 29 -2.49 13.04 6.09
N GLU A 30 -1.99 14.24 6.38
CA GLU A 30 -2.12 15.44 5.54
C GLU A 30 -1.26 15.37 4.27
N ARG A 31 -0.20 14.55 4.27
CA ARG A 31 0.75 14.38 3.16
C ARG A 31 0.61 13.04 2.44
N TYR A 32 0.24 12.00 3.17
CA TYR A 32 0.26 10.62 2.69
C TYR A 32 -1.10 9.96 2.85
N ALA A 33 -1.51 9.21 1.84
CA ALA A 33 -2.61 8.25 1.91
C ALA A 33 -2.00 6.85 1.85
N VAL A 34 -2.11 6.10 2.93
CA VAL A 34 -1.57 4.74 3.03
C VAL A 34 -2.69 3.76 2.76
N HIS A 35 -2.51 2.89 1.77
CA HIS A 35 -3.46 1.87 1.38
C HIS A 35 -2.78 0.48 1.38
N SER A 36 -3.19 -0.41 2.29
CA SER A 36 -2.67 -1.77 2.39
C SER A 36 -3.56 -2.74 1.61
N LEU A 37 -3.02 -3.40 0.58
CA LEU A 37 -3.81 -4.26 -0.31
C LEU A 37 -4.30 -5.53 0.39
N TYR A 38 -3.46 -6.22 1.16
CA TYR A 38 -3.84 -7.46 1.85
C TYR A 38 -4.83 -7.22 2.99
N ASP A 39 -4.80 -6.03 3.60
CA ASP A 39 -5.80 -5.67 4.63
C ASP A 39 -7.14 -5.31 4.00
N ALA A 40 -7.13 -4.66 2.82
CA ALA A 40 -8.34 -4.25 2.11
C ALA A 40 -9.00 -5.39 1.33
N TYR A 41 -8.20 -6.33 0.83
CA TYR A 41 -8.61 -7.48 0.02
C TYR A 41 -8.00 -8.77 0.58
N PRO A 42 -8.46 -9.23 1.77
CA PRO A 42 -7.97 -10.47 2.35
C PRO A 42 -8.35 -11.71 1.51
N ASP A 43 -9.32 -11.58 0.61
CA ASP A 43 -9.75 -12.59 -0.35
C ASP A 43 -9.13 -12.41 -1.76
N GLU A 44 -8.20 -11.46 -1.91
CA GLU A 44 -7.50 -11.13 -3.17
C GLU A 44 -8.45 -10.68 -4.31
N ARG A 45 -9.70 -10.29 -4.00
CA ARG A 45 -10.67 -9.81 -4.99
C ARG A 45 -10.64 -8.29 -5.10
N ILE A 46 -9.72 -7.79 -5.92
CA ILE A 46 -9.53 -6.35 -6.11
C ILE A 46 -10.77 -5.71 -6.76
N ASP A 47 -11.29 -4.65 -6.13
CA ASP A 47 -12.27 -3.75 -6.73
C ASP A 47 -11.55 -2.77 -7.66
N VAL A 48 -11.57 -3.10 -8.95
CA VAL A 48 -10.87 -2.34 -10.00
C VAL A 48 -11.34 -0.89 -10.06
N ALA A 49 -12.65 -0.63 -9.96
CA ALA A 49 -13.19 0.72 -10.07
C ALA A 49 -12.76 1.58 -8.87
N ARG A 50 -12.76 0.99 -7.66
CA ARG A 50 -12.29 1.66 -6.45
C ARG A 50 -10.81 2.01 -6.51
N GLU A 51 -9.95 1.08 -6.95
CA GLU A 51 -8.52 1.34 -7.07
C GLU A 51 -8.22 2.38 -8.14
N GLN A 52 -8.90 2.35 -9.29
CA GLN A 52 -8.75 3.37 -10.33
C GLN A 52 -9.12 4.77 -9.81
N ALA A 53 -10.27 4.90 -9.15
CA ALA A 53 -10.67 6.18 -8.54
C ALA A 53 -9.65 6.65 -7.48
N LEU A 54 -9.06 5.73 -6.72
CA LEU A 54 -8.02 6.05 -5.74
C LEU A 54 -6.74 6.55 -6.42
N LEU A 55 -6.33 5.93 -7.53
CA LEU A 55 -5.17 6.36 -8.33
C LEU A 55 -5.41 7.73 -8.95
N GLU A 56 -6.57 7.99 -9.53
CA GLU A 56 -6.94 9.28 -10.14
C GLU A 56 -6.97 10.43 -9.13
N ALA A 57 -7.34 10.15 -7.88
CA ALA A 57 -7.36 11.15 -6.81
C ALA A 57 -5.96 11.61 -6.37
N HIS A 58 -4.88 10.94 -6.79
CA HIS A 58 -3.52 11.18 -6.32
C HIS A 58 -2.53 11.38 -7.48
N SER A 59 -1.75 12.47 -7.43
CA SER A 59 -0.77 12.78 -8.48
C SER A 59 0.55 12.03 -8.36
N ARG A 60 0.79 11.37 -7.23
CA ARG A 60 2.00 10.57 -6.99
C ARG A 60 1.61 9.27 -6.32
N ILE A 61 2.12 8.19 -6.86
CA ILE A 61 1.87 6.82 -6.40
C ILE A 61 3.22 6.18 -6.06
N VAL A 62 3.30 5.53 -4.91
CA VAL A 62 4.44 4.74 -4.46
C VAL A 62 3.96 3.31 -4.24
N LEU A 63 4.63 2.36 -4.88
CA LEU A 63 4.41 0.93 -4.65
C LEU A 63 5.45 0.47 -3.63
N GLN A 64 4.99 0.09 -2.44
CA GLN A 64 5.83 -0.35 -1.33
C GLN A 64 5.59 -1.84 -1.09
N PHE A 65 6.63 -2.65 -1.25
CA PHE A 65 6.54 -4.10 -1.06
C PHE A 65 7.89 -4.69 -0.63
N PRO A 66 7.90 -5.84 0.07
CA PRO A 66 9.12 -6.59 0.28
C PRO A 66 9.56 -7.24 -1.05
N PHE A 67 10.86 -7.24 -1.30
CA PHE A 67 11.43 -7.86 -2.50
C PHE A 67 11.46 -9.38 -2.36
N TYR A 68 10.59 -10.08 -3.07
CA TYR A 68 10.46 -11.54 -3.04
C TYR A 68 10.73 -12.12 -4.42
N TRP A 69 11.66 -13.07 -4.51
CA TRP A 69 11.96 -13.78 -5.78
C TRP A 69 12.19 -12.86 -6.97
N PHE A 70 13.02 -11.84 -6.78
CA PHE A 70 13.29 -10.82 -7.79
C PHE A 70 12.07 -10.01 -8.26
N SER A 71 10.99 -10.00 -7.48
CA SER A 71 9.72 -9.39 -7.81
C SER A 71 8.97 -8.86 -6.58
N SER A 72 7.74 -8.41 -6.78
CA SER A 72 6.77 -8.11 -5.73
C SER A 72 6.04 -9.37 -5.25
N PRO A 73 5.37 -9.30 -4.09
CA PRO A 73 4.41 -10.33 -3.68
C PRO A 73 3.31 -10.52 -4.72
N ARG A 74 2.70 -11.71 -4.70
CA ARG A 74 1.54 -12.01 -5.54
C ARG A 74 0.30 -11.40 -4.91
N CYS A 75 -0.36 -10.52 -5.65
CA CYS A 75 -1.63 -9.92 -5.25
C CYS A 75 -2.78 -10.69 -5.90
#